data_AF-A0A4Y9F8T5-F1
#
_entry.id   AF-A0A4Y9F8T5-F1
#
_cell.length_a   1.000
_cell.length_b   1.000
_cell.length_c   1.000
_cell.angle_alpha   90.00
_cell.angle_beta   90.00
_cell.angle_gamma   90.00
#
_symmetry.space_group_name_H-M   'P 1'
#
loop_
_entity.id
_entity.type
_entity.pdbx_description
1 polymer ?
#
loop_
_entity_poly.entity_id
_entity_poly.type
_entity_poly.pdbx_seq_one_letter_code
_entity_poly.pdbx_strand_id
1 'polypeptide(L)' 'ASEAKSAIDSATTDAGVETAKTAGVDSISAINPPATAKDTAKTAIDTAAAAKKQAIDNRKDLTDEEKAAAKSDVDTK' A
#
# COMPACT_ATOMS: atom_id res chain seq x y z
N ALA A 1 1.73 -11.12 -20.66
CA ALA A 1 0.72 -11.88 -21.43
C ALA A 1 0.95 -11.79 -22.94
N SER A 2 1.10 -10.60 -23.52
CA SER A 2 1.33 -10.44 -24.97
C SER A 2 2.57 -11.17 -25.49
N GLU A 3 3.70 -11.09 -24.78
CA GLU A 3 4.93 -11.81 -25.15
C GLU A 3 4.77 -13.34 -25.15
N ALA A 4 4.14 -13.90 -24.11
CA ALA A 4 3.84 -15.33 -24.06
C ALA A 4 2.94 -15.77 -25.22
N LYS A 5 1.99 -14.92 -25.63
CA LYS A 5 1.09 -15.19 -26.76
C LYS A 5 1.84 -15.16 -28.09
N SER A 6 2.71 -14.17 -28.30
CA SER A 6 3.59 -14.12 -29.47
C SER A 6 4.54 -15.32 -29.54
N ALA A 7 5.05 -15.79 -28.40
CA ALA A 7 5.91 -16.97 -28.33
C ALA A 7 5.15 -18.27 -28.68
N ILE A 8 3.89 -18.40 -28.27
CA ILE A 8 3.01 -19.50 -28.70
C ILE A 8 2.73 -19.42 -30.20
N ASP A 9 2.37 -18.24 -30.72
CA ASP A 9 2.06 -18.04 -32.13
C ASP A 9 3.27 -18.33 -33.05
N SER A 10 4.49 -18.16 -32.53
CA SER A 10 5.74 -18.45 -33.25
C SER A 10 6.22 -19.91 -33.08
N ALA A 11 5.66 -20.66 -32.13
CA ALA A 11 6.08 -22.02 -31.86
C ALA A 11 5.62 -22.97 -32.97
N THR A 12 6.55 -23.71 -33.56
CA THR A 12 6.28 -24.66 -34.64
C THR A 12 6.13 -26.11 -34.15
N THR A 13 6.22 -26.32 -32.83
CA THR A 13 6.15 -27.64 -32.19
C THR A 13 5.34 -27.57 -30.89
N ASP A 14 4.70 -28.67 -30.53
CA ASP A 14 3.95 -28.79 -29.28
C ASP A 14 4.82 -28.52 -28.04
N ALA A 15 6.08 -28.97 -28.07
CA ALA A 15 7.03 -28.71 -27.00
C ALA A 15 7.33 -27.21 -26.83
N GLY A 16 7.44 -26.47 -27.94
CA GLY A 16 7.60 -25.01 -27.94
C GLY A 16 6.38 -24.31 -27.36
N VAL A 17 5.17 -24.76 -27.72
CA VAL A 17 3.91 -24.23 -27.19
C VAL A 17 3.83 -24.45 -25.67
N GLU A 18 4.13 -25.66 -25.20
CA GLU A 18 4.10 -25.96 -23.75
C GLU A 18 5.14 -25.17 -22.96
N THR A 19 6.32 -24.94 -23.54
CA THR A 19 7.36 -24.08 -22.93
C THR A 19 6.87 -22.64 -22.81
N ALA A 20 6.33 -22.07 -23.89
CA ALA A 20 5.84 -20.69 -23.91
C ALA A 20 4.64 -20.49 -22.96
N LYS A 21 3.75 -21.48 -22.89
CA LYS A 21 2.64 -21.52 -21.92
C LYS A 21 3.14 -21.52 -20.48
N THR A 22 4.10 -22.41 -20.16
CA THR A 22 4.67 -22.51 -18.81
C THR A 22 5.32 -21.19 -18.39
N ALA A 23 6.20 -20.64 -19.24
CA ALA A 23 6.84 -19.36 -18.97
C ALA A 23 5.84 -18.20 -18.79
N GLY A 24 4.75 -18.21 -19.57
CA GLY A 24 3.67 -17.24 -19.44
C GLY A 24 2.92 -17.35 -18.11
N VAL A 25 2.59 -18.57 -17.67
CA VAL A 25 1.95 -18.83 -16.38
C VAL A 25 2.85 -18.43 -15.21
N ASP A 26 4.14 -18.78 -15.28
CA ASP A 26 5.12 -18.42 -14.25
C ASP A 26 5.27 -16.90 -14.14
N SER A 27 5.37 -16.21 -15.27
CA SER A 27 5.46 -14.75 -15.32
C SER A 27 4.25 -14.07 -14.69
N ILE A 28 3.04 -14.59 -14.93
CA ILE A 28 1.81 -14.07 -14.31
C ILE A 28 1.79 -14.37 -12.81
N SER A 29 2.18 -15.57 -12.41
CA SER A 29 2.18 -16.00 -11.01
C SER A 29 3.23 -15.24 -10.18
N ALA A 30 4.31 -14.76 -10.81
CA ALA A 30 5.32 -13.93 -10.19
C ALA A 30 4.88 -12.46 -9.99
N ILE A 31 3.75 -12.03 -10.57
CA ILE A 31 3.23 -10.67 -10.36
C ILE A 31 2.70 -10.58 -8.92
N ASN A 32 3.46 -9.89 -8.07
CA ASN A 32 3.05 -9.54 -6.72
C ASN A 32 3.06 -8.01 -6.57
N PRO A 33 1.89 -7.34 -6.67
CA PRO A 33 1.84 -5.89 -6.55
C PRO A 33 2.21 -5.45 -5.12
N PRO A 34 2.99 -4.37 -4.95
CA PRO A 34 3.37 -3.90 -3.64
C PRO A 34 2.16 -3.33 -2.89
N ALA A 35 1.99 -3.72 -1.62
CA ALA A 35 0.84 -3.34 -0.78
C ALA A 35 0.97 -1.93 -0.14
N THR A 36 1.40 -0.93 -0.91
CA THR A 36 1.78 0.40 -0.39
C THR A 36 0.60 1.24 0.10
N ALA A 37 -0.58 1.08 -0.50
CA ALA A 37 -1.75 1.92 -0.19
C ALA A 37 -2.14 1.86 1.30
N LYS A 38 -2.02 0.70 1.93
CA LYS A 38 -2.35 0.51 3.35
C LYS A 38 -1.38 1.28 4.26
N ASP A 39 -0.09 1.28 3.93
CA ASP A 39 0.94 1.93 4.74
C ASP A 39 0.91 3.45 4.56
N THR A 40 0.63 3.92 3.33
CA THR A 40 0.37 5.34 3.07
C THR A 40 -0.83 5.85 3.88
N ALA A 41 -1.93 5.08 3.92
CA ALA A 41 -3.12 5.47 4.69
C ALA A 41 -2.83 5.55 6.20
N LYS A 42 -2.09 4.60 6.77
CA LYS A 42 -1.66 4.66 8.18
C LYS A 42 -0.83 5.92 8.47
N THR A 43 0.17 6.17 7.64
CA THR A 43 1.06 7.33 7.79
C THR A 43 0.27 8.65 7.73
N ALA A 44 -0.74 8.74 6.87
CA ALA A 44 -1.60 9.92 6.76
C ALA A 44 -2.42 10.15 8.05
N ILE A 45 -2.96 9.08 8.64
CA ILE A 45 -3.69 9.15 9.92
C ILE A 45 -2.76 9.61 11.05
N ASP A 46 -1.57 9.00 11.15
CA ASP A 46 -0.58 9.35 12.19
C ASP A 46 -0.15 10.82 12.07
N THR A 47 0.06 11.29 10.83
CA THR A 47 0.41 12.69 10.56
C THR A 47 -0.70 13.65 10.97
N ALA A 48 -1.95 13.31 10.65
CA ALA A 48 -3.11 14.13 11.03
C ALA A 48 -3.29 14.18 12.56
N ALA A 49 -3.12 13.05 13.25
CA ALA A 49 -3.16 12.97 14.71
C ALA A 49 -2.05 13.81 15.35
N ALA A 50 -0.81 13.72 14.85
CA ALA A 50 0.32 14.53 15.32
C ALA A 50 0.08 16.03 15.13
N ALA A 51 -0.39 16.45 13.95
CA ALA A 51 -0.74 17.85 13.67
C ALA A 51 -1.84 18.37 14.61
N LYS A 52 -2.86 17.56 14.88
CA LYS A 52 -3.94 17.91 15.82
C LYS A 52 -3.42 18.07 17.24
N LYS A 53 -2.55 17.16 17.72
CA LYS A 53 -1.92 17.25 19.04
C LYS A 53 -1.04 18.51 19.18
N GLN A 54 -0.27 18.85 18.15
CA GLN A 54 0.52 20.08 18.13
C GLN A 54 -0.36 21.35 18.19
N ALA A 55 -1.49 21.36 17.47
CA ALA A 55 -2.44 22.45 17.53
C ALA A 55 -3.05 22.62 18.94
N ILE A 56 -3.32 21.51 19.65
CA ILE A 56 -3.79 21.51 21.05
C ILE A 56 -2.71 22.07 21.97
N ASP A 57 -1.46 21.64 21.84
CA ASP A 57 -0.35 22.12 22.67
C ASP A 57 -0.11 23.63 22.53
N ASN A 58 -0.31 24.15 21.32
CA ASN A 58 -0.16 25.58 21.01
C ASN A 58 -1.28 26.48 21.57
N ARG A 59 -2.40 25.92 22.04
CA ARG A 59 -3.48 26.69 22.68
C ARG A 59 -2.98 27.33 23.98
N LYS A 60 -3.15 28.63 24.13
CA LYS A 60 -2.69 29.39 25.32
C LYS A 60 -3.79 29.64 26.34
N ASP A 61 -5.02 29.33 25.97
CA ASP A 61 -6.25 29.49 26.72
C ASP A 61 -6.78 28.18 27.30
N LEU A 62 -6.01 27.09 27.22
CA LEU A 62 -6.29 25.82 27.87
C LEU A 62 -5.28 25.55 28.99
N THR A 63 -5.74 24.93 30.08
CA THR A 63 -4.83 24.37 31.10
C THR A 63 -4.12 23.13 30.57
N ASP A 64 -3.08 22.67 31.28
CA ASP A 64 -2.33 21.49 30.88
C ASP A 64 -3.18 20.21 30.99
N GLU A 65 -4.09 20.14 31.97
CA GLU A 65 -5.04 19.04 32.13
C GLU A 65 -6.03 18.97 30.95
N GLU A 66 -6.56 20.10 30.51
CA GLU A 66 -7.46 20.17 29.36
C GLU A 66 -6.77 19.74 28.06
N LYS A 67 -5.49 20.14 27.88
CA LYS A 67 -4.67 19.68 26.75
C LYS A 67 -4.39 18.19 26.82
N ALA A 68 -4.09 17.66 27.99
CA ALA A 68 -3.83 16.24 28.17
C ALA A 68 -5.07 15.40 27.82
N ALA A 69 -6.25 15.81 28.29
CA ALA A 69 -7.52 15.17 27.96
C ALA A 69 -7.79 15.21 26.45
N ALA A 70 -7.65 16.38 25.82
CA ALA A 70 -7.88 16.54 24.39
C ALA A 70 -6.89 15.73 23.52
N LYS A 71 -5.63 15.56 23.95
CA LYS A 71 -4.66 14.69 23.26
C LYS A 71 -5.00 13.22 23.41
N SER A 72 -5.47 12.79 24.59
CA SER A 72 -5.97 11.43 24.80
C SER A 72 -7.19 11.13 23.93
N ASP A 73 -8.07 12.11 23.73
CA ASP A 73 -9.21 11.97 22.82
C ASP A 73 -8.77 11.80 21.35
N VAL A 74 -7.68 12.45 20.93
CA VAL A 74 -7.09 12.24 19.59
C VAL A 74 -6.53 10.83 19.44
N ASP A 75 -5.91 10.27 20.48
CA ASP A 75 -5.33 8.93 20.44
C ASP A 75 -6.37 7.80 20.50
N THR A 76 -7.61 8.10 20.90
CA THR A 76 -8.71 7.12 21.05
C THR A 76 -9.70 7.11 19.88
N LYS A 77 -9.50 7.95 18.86
CA LYS A 77 -10.32 7.99 17.62
C LYS A 77 -9.69 7.18 16.50
#